data_AF-A0A6G1GUP3-F1
#
_entry.id   AF-A0A6G1GUP3-F1
#
_cell.length_a   1.000
_cell.length_b   1.000
_cell.length_c   1.000
_cell.angle_alpha   90.00
_cell.angle_beta   90.00
_cell.angle_gamma   90.00
#
_symmetry.space_group_name_H-M   'P 1'
#
loop_
_entity.id
_entity.type
_entity.pdbx_description
1 polymer ?
#
loop_
_entity_poly.entity_id
_entity_poly.type
_entity_poly.pdbx_seq_one_letter_code
_entity_poly.pdbx_strand_id
1 'polypeptide(L)'
;MASWKRIALAVSLFLFFLSTARAQSVHHDSADEAPLAPRHELISRSTRSLCGTNGTYPAGWVSSTGWRSSFEVLWSCLATLFACSCSILRLNVPGRGESEIHSLWRKVKWMVITVIFPELIAIIAITEFFIARETRDSLKRLGINWTLTHSFFANMGGFVLESEGLERFPVDARMIEMLIKADVLAHPEIDIREIQDKSKRDSFARLFAGSQVLWVVVQCIARRVQELPVTPLEFLTAEFVLLSMFTYLFEWCKPDGVCVPIVLRAYGRLDDDLVNQLRSKFNQSYNKEFTTVNDIKRIPFGPAFRTFFVSQEKATNSWQSWAVYMLVCCGTGAFNGIRTAVRHQLMPPVAWTVWRISILISVVVPFVGCVYVCIKMMPRLAQIVLCSIVGFLYFLSRVGPLAIALGWSWQSQPASSYYVVQWTEIWPHF
;
A
#
# COMPACT_ATOMS: atom_id res chain seq x y z
N MET A 1 -15.10 19.75 -6.25
CA MET A 1 -15.80 19.44 -4.98
C MET A 1 -15.70 17.98 -4.53
N ALA A 2 -15.73 16.97 -5.41
CA ALA A 2 -15.68 15.55 -5.00
C ALA A 2 -14.35 15.07 -4.36
N SER A 3 -13.20 15.71 -4.66
CA SER A 3 -11.90 15.33 -4.07
C SER A 3 -11.79 15.73 -2.59
N TRP A 4 -12.33 16.89 -2.22
CA TRP A 4 -12.31 17.38 -0.84
C TRP A 4 -13.18 16.55 0.08
N LYS A 5 -14.33 16.04 -0.40
CA LYS A 5 -15.17 15.12 0.37
C LYS A 5 -14.45 13.79 0.66
N ARG A 6 -13.63 13.29 -0.28
CA ARG A 6 -12.82 12.07 -0.09
C ARG A 6 -11.66 12.29 0.88
N ILE A 7 -10.97 13.43 0.78
CA ILE A 7 -9.92 13.83 1.73
C ILE A 7 -10.52 14.05 3.13
N ALA A 8 -11.67 14.73 3.23
CA ALA A 8 -12.36 14.95 4.49
C ALA A 8 -12.87 13.66 5.12
N LEU A 9 -13.37 12.69 4.34
CA LEU A 9 -13.76 11.37 4.84
C LEU A 9 -12.54 10.60 5.38
N ALA A 10 -11.41 10.63 4.67
CA ALA A 10 -10.17 10.00 5.10
C ALA A 10 -9.62 10.66 6.38
N VAL A 11 -9.63 12.00 6.45
CA VAL A 11 -9.26 12.77 7.65
C VAL A 11 -10.23 12.50 8.80
N SER A 12 -11.53 12.29 8.54
CA SER A 12 -12.52 12.00 9.58
C SER A 12 -12.37 10.59 10.14
N LEU A 13 -12.12 9.59 9.29
CA LEU A 13 -11.78 8.23 9.73
C LEU A 13 -10.44 8.19 10.50
N PHE A 14 -9.48 9.00 10.05
CA PHE A 14 -8.19 9.21 10.71
C PHE A 14 -8.33 9.89 12.09
N LEU A 15 -9.14 10.96 12.19
CA LEU A 15 -9.42 11.67 13.44
C LEU A 15 -10.26 10.82 14.40
N PHE A 16 -11.20 10.03 13.88
CA PHE A 16 -11.97 9.07 14.68
C PHE A 16 -11.04 8.07 15.37
N PHE A 17 -10.12 7.46 14.62
CA PHE A 17 -9.13 6.52 15.16
C PHE A 17 -8.18 7.17 16.19
N LEU A 18 -7.77 8.44 15.96
CA LEU A 18 -6.98 9.22 16.92
C LEU A 18 -7.77 9.57 18.19
N SER A 19 -9.06 9.86 18.08
CA SER A 19 -9.92 10.21 19.22
C SER A 19 -10.14 9.03 20.17
N THR A 20 -10.30 7.82 19.63
CA THR A 20 -10.44 6.59 20.41
C THR A 20 -9.13 6.18 21.09
N ALA A 21 -7.97 6.52 20.51
CA ALA A 21 -6.66 6.22 21.11
C ALA A 21 -6.31 7.13 22.30
N ARG A 22 -6.84 8.36 22.35
CA ARG A 22 -6.55 9.34 23.41
C ARG A 22 -7.43 9.18 24.66
N ALA A 23 -8.65 8.67 24.51
CA ALA A 23 -9.64 8.60 25.60
C ALA A 23 -9.28 7.62 26.74
N GLN A 24 -8.37 6.67 26.53
CA GLN A 24 -7.98 5.67 27.54
C GLN A 24 -6.66 5.97 28.28
N SER A 25 -5.84 6.94 27.85
CA SER A 25 -4.65 7.31 28.63
C SER A 25 -4.99 8.05 29.92
N VAL A 26 -6.22 8.56 30.05
CA VAL A 26 -6.69 9.31 31.22
C VAL A 26 -7.32 8.39 32.28
N HIS A 27 -7.81 7.22 31.88
CA HIS A 27 -8.49 6.29 32.81
C HIS A 27 -7.54 5.39 33.62
N HIS A 28 -6.24 5.41 33.35
CA HIS A 28 -5.28 4.57 34.06
C HIS A 28 -4.78 5.14 35.41
N ASP A 29 -5.09 6.40 35.72
CA ASP A 29 -4.53 7.13 36.88
C ASP A 29 -5.51 7.36 38.04
N SER A 30 -6.73 6.79 38.02
CA SER A 30 -7.69 7.02 39.12
C SER A 30 -8.60 5.83 39.40
N ALA A 31 -8.16 4.94 40.30
CA ALA A 31 -9.05 4.15 41.16
C ALA A 31 -8.24 3.42 42.26
N ASP A 32 -8.17 4.04 43.44
CA ASP A 32 -7.92 3.37 44.72
C ASP A 32 -9.26 3.24 45.50
N GLU A 33 -9.35 2.17 46.30
CA GLU A 33 -10.27 1.84 47.42
C GLU A 33 -11.69 1.23 47.22
N ALA A 34 -11.74 -0.05 47.61
CA ALA A 34 -12.70 -0.74 48.52
C ALA A 34 -14.08 -1.31 48.05
N PRO A 35 -14.58 -2.38 48.74
CA PRO A 35 -15.24 -3.52 48.09
C PRO A 35 -16.70 -3.77 48.53
N LEU A 36 -17.46 -4.59 47.78
CA LEU A 36 -18.62 -5.38 48.26
C LEU A 36 -18.98 -6.48 47.23
N ALA A 37 -18.86 -7.76 47.62
CA ALA A 37 -19.44 -8.93 46.95
C ALA A 37 -20.86 -9.21 47.54
N PRO A 38 -21.65 -10.24 47.16
CA PRO A 38 -21.46 -11.30 46.15
C PRO A 38 -22.73 -11.68 45.33
N ARG A 39 -22.60 -12.36 44.15
CA ARG A 39 -23.65 -13.31 43.64
C ARG A 39 -23.32 -14.20 42.42
N HIS A 40 -22.05 -14.54 42.14
CA HIS A 40 -21.70 -15.41 41.00
C HIS A 40 -20.82 -16.64 41.35
N GLU A 41 -20.81 -17.08 42.62
CA GLU A 41 -19.93 -18.18 43.07
C GLU A 41 -20.34 -19.60 42.65
N LEU A 42 -21.48 -19.82 42.00
CA LEU A 42 -21.97 -21.18 41.74
C LEU A 42 -21.55 -21.79 40.40
N ILE A 43 -21.01 -21.01 39.45
CA ILE A 43 -20.50 -21.54 38.17
C ILE A 43 -18.98 -21.83 38.23
N SER A 44 -18.27 -21.36 39.26
CA SER A 44 -16.81 -21.44 39.36
C SER A 44 -16.26 -22.71 40.03
N ARG A 45 -17.12 -23.66 40.43
CA ARG A 45 -16.67 -24.89 41.12
C ARG A 45 -16.54 -26.12 40.22
N SER A 46 -17.21 -26.19 39.05
CA SER A 46 -17.10 -27.35 38.17
C SER A 46 -15.89 -27.29 37.21
N THR A 47 -15.26 -26.13 37.03
CA THR A 47 -14.08 -25.94 36.17
C THR A 47 -12.75 -25.98 36.92
N ARG A 48 -12.78 -26.15 38.25
CA ARG A 48 -11.58 -26.04 39.11
C ARG A 48 -10.70 -27.30 39.14
N SER A 49 -11.06 -28.37 38.45
CA SER A 49 -10.31 -29.65 38.48
C SER A 49 -9.35 -29.86 37.29
N LEU A 50 -9.23 -28.91 36.35
CA LEU A 50 -8.27 -29.01 35.23
C LEU A 50 -7.27 -27.85 35.14
N CYS A 51 -7.29 -26.91 36.09
CA CYS A 51 -6.37 -25.77 36.10
C CYS A 51 -5.41 -25.88 37.29
N GLY A 52 -4.32 -26.61 37.07
CA GLY A 52 -3.14 -26.54 37.92
C GLY A 52 -2.34 -25.27 37.60
N THR A 53 -2.14 -24.47 38.66
CA THR A 53 -1.09 -23.46 38.88
C THR A 53 -1.10 -22.16 38.06
N ASN A 54 -1.32 -21.07 38.80
CA ASN A 54 -0.69 -19.74 38.79
C ASN A 54 -0.08 -19.19 37.48
N GLY A 55 -0.44 -17.95 37.19
CA GLY A 55 -0.10 -17.20 35.99
C GLY A 55 1.37 -17.21 35.54
N THR A 56 1.53 -16.90 34.25
CA THR A 56 2.74 -16.48 33.52
C THR A 56 3.68 -17.56 32.99
N TYR A 57 3.26 -18.31 31.96
CA TYR A 57 4.17 -18.89 30.95
C TYR A 57 3.53 -18.82 29.54
N PRO A 58 4.33 -18.71 28.46
CA PRO A 58 3.84 -18.40 27.12
C PRO A 58 3.02 -19.58 26.60
N ALA A 59 1.76 -19.34 26.19
CA ALA A 59 1.01 -20.37 25.50
C ALA A 59 1.70 -20.59 24.14
N GLY A 60 2.19 -21.81 23.93
CA GLY A 60 2.69 -22.28 22.65
C GLY A 60 1.59 -22.37 21.60
N TRP A 61 1.77 -23.18 20.56
CA TRP A 61 0.75 -23.39 19.54
C TRP A 61 -0.60 -23.83 20.13
N VAL A 62 -1.67 -23.07 19.87
CA VAL A 62 -3.03 -23.36 20.34
C VAL A 62 -3.90 -23.88 19.19
N SER A 63 -4.44 -25.09 19.35
CA SER A 63 -5.40 -25.72 18.43
C SER A 63 -6.85 -25.32 18.75
N SER A 64 -7.70 -25.25 17.71
CA SER A 64 -9.09 -24.77 17.81
C SER A 64 -9.94 -25.67 18.72
N THR A 65 -10.22 -25.21 19.94
CA THR A 65 -11.02 -25.92 20.96
C THR A 65 -11.95 -24.94 21.70
N GLY A 66 -12.76 -24.18 20.95
CA GLY A 66 -13.67 -23.15 21.49
C GLY A 66 -13.05 -21.78 21.71
N TRP A 67 -11.75 -21.65 21.46
CA TRP A 67 -10.98 -20.40 21.43
C TRP A 67 -10.41 -20.18 20.03
N ARG A 68 -10.03 -18.94 19.72
CA ARG A 68 -9.34 -18.64 18.46
C ARG A 68 -8.01 -19.38 18.40
N SER A 69 -7.70 -20.03 17.28
CA SER A 69 -6.43 -20.76 17.15
C SER A 69 -5.27 -19.88 16.70
N SER A 70 -4.02 -20.28 17.00
CA SER A 70 -2.82 -19.60 16.46
C SER A 70 -2.80 -19.60 14.94
N PHE A 71 -3.29 -20.69 14.32
CA PHE A 71 -3.42 -20.82 12.88
C PHE A 71 -4.42 -19.80 12.30
N GLU A 72 -5.59 -19.63 12.92
CA GLU A 72 -6.58 -18.64 12.48
C GLU A 72 -6.02 -17.21 12.54
N VAL A 73 -5.29 -16.85 13.60
CA VAL A 73 -4.62 -15.53 13.69
C VAL A 73 -3.63 -15.35 12.55
N LEU A 74 -2.74 -16.32 12.36
CA LEU A 74 -1.70 -16.26 11.33
C LEU A 74 -2.31 -16.21 9.93
N TRP A 75 -3.23 -17.13 9.63
CA TRP A 75 -3.86 -17.26 8.33
C TRP A 75 -4.71 -16.04 7.99
N SER A 76 -5.52 -15.54 8.91
CA SER A 76 -6.31 -14.32 8.67
C SER A 76 -5.42 -13.12 8.35
N CYS A 77 -4.30 -12.94 9.06
CA CYS A 77 -3.36 -11.86 8.78
C CYS A 77 -2.67 -12.03 7.43
N LEU A 78 -2.12 -13.21 7.14
CA LEU A 78 -1.43 -13.49 5.87
C LEU A 78 -2.37 -13.39 4.66
N ALA A 79 -3.58 -13.94 4.77
CA ALA A 79 -4.61 -13.84 3.74
C ALA A 79 -5.01 -12.38 3.50
N THR A 80 -5.08 -11.57 4.56
CA THR A 80 -5.38 -10.13 4.43
C THR A 80 -4.24 -9.36 3.77
N LEU A 81 -2.99 -9.60 4.17
CA LEU A 81 -1.81 -9.01 3.51
C LEU A 81 -1.77 -9.36 2.01
N PHE A 82 -2.06 -10.63 1.68
CA PHE A 82 -2.15 -11.10 0.30
C PHE A 82 -3.30 -10.43 -0.46
N ALA A 83 -4.51 -10.39 0.12
CA ALA A 83 -5.69 -9.80 -0.50
C ALA A 83 -5.51 -8.29 -0.75
N CYS A 84 -4.98 -7.56 0.25
CA CYS A 84 -4.66 -6.13 0.12
C CYS A 84 -3.61 -5.88 -0.96
N SER A 85 -2.48 -6.59 -0.91
CA SER A 85 -1.40 -6.40 -1.89
C SER A 85 -1.83 -6.72 -3.32
N CYS A 86 -2.64 -7.77 -3.51
CA CYS A 86 -3.28 -8.07 -4.80
C CYS A 86 -4.25 -6.98 -5.26
N SER A 87 -5.03 -6.40 -4.35
CA SER A 87 -6.11 -5.46 -4.69
C SER A 87 -5.63 -4.05 -5.04
N ILE A 88 -4.49 -3.64 -4.48
CA ILE A 88 -3.88 -2.34 -4.78
C ILE A 88 -3.12 -2.42 -6.10
N LEU A 89 -2.43 -3.54 -6.36
CA LEU A 89 -1.44 -3.60 -7.41
C LEU A 89 -2.06 -3.60 -8.82
N ARG A 90 -2.11 -2.42 -9.46
CA ARG A 90 -2.52 -2.24 -10.86
C ARG A 90 -1.30 -2.02 -11.75
N LEU A 91 -0.77 -3.12 -12.27
CA LEU A 91 0.44 -3.13 -13.08
C LEU A 91 0.22 -2.55 -14.48
N ASN A 92 1.28 -1.96 -15.02
CA ASN A 92 1.32 -1.48 -16.40
C ASN A 92 1.10 -2.63 -17.39
N VAL A 93 0.59 -2.26 -18.58
CA VAL A 93 0.29 -3.20 -19.66
C VAL A 93 1.56 -3.95 -20.04
N PRO A 94 1.51 -5.30 -20.14
CA PRO A 94 2.69 -6.09 -20.50
C PRO A 94 3.22 -5.72 -21.89
N GLY A 95 4.52 -5.91 -22.09
CA GLY A 95 5.16 -5.70 -23.38
C GLY A 95 4.67 -6.72 -24.43
N ARG A 96 4.76 -6.39 -25.72
CA ARG A 96 4.43 -7.34 -26.79
C ARG A 96 5.33 -8.58 -26.70
N GLY A 97 4.72 -9.75 -26.56
CA GLY A 97 5.42 -11.03 -26.49
C GLY A 97 5.92 -11.42 -25.09
N GLU A 98 5.53 -10.70 -24.03
CA GLU A 98 5.83 -11.12 -22.65
C GLU A 98 5.11 -12.44 -22.31
N SER A 99 5.85 -13.43 -21.82
CA SER A 99 5.27 -14.72 -21.39
C SER A 99 4.46 -14.56 -20.10
N GLU A 100 3.38 -15.34 -19.96
CA GLU A 100 2.52 -15.40 -18.77
C GLU A 100 3.31 -15.63 -17.47
N ILE A 101 4.38 -16.45 -17.52
CA ILE A 101 5.24 -16.72 -16.35
C ILE A 101 5.97 -15.45 -15.91
N HIS A 102 6.48 -14.65 -16.86
CA HIS A 102 7.15 -13.38 -16.55
C HIS A 102 6.16 -12.37 -15.96
N SER A 103 4.94 -12.31 -16.52
CA SER A 103 3.86 -11.47 -15.99
C SER A 103 3.48 -11.85 -14.56
N LEU A 104 3.38 -13.16 -14.26
CA LEU A 104 3.12 -13.66 -12.91
C LEU A 104 4.26 -13.30 -11.94
N TRP A 105 5.52 -13.54 -12.32
CA TRP A 105 6.68 -13.19 -11.48
C TRP A 105 6.76 -11.69 -11.20
N ARG A 106 6.44 -10.86 -12.20
CA ARG A 106 6.32 -9.41 -12.05
C ARG A 106 5.26 -9.08 -11.00
N LYS A 107 4.10 -9.71 -11.05
CA LYS A 107 3.03 -9.53 -10.04
C LYS A 107 3.47 -9.91 -8.64
N VAL A 108 4.03 -11.11 -8.46
CA VAL A 108 4.53 -11.59 -7.16
C VAL A 108 5.60 -10.66 -6.60
N LYS A 109 6.58 -10.26 -7.43
CA LYS A 109 7.64 -9.33 -7.04
C LYS A 109 7.07 -8.00 -6.54
N TRP A 110 6.10 -7.43 -7.25
CA TRP A 110 5.48 -6.17 -6.86
C TRP A 110 4.57 -6.29 -5.64
N MET A 111 3.94 -7.44 -5.40
CA MET A 111 3.22 -7.70 -4.16
C MET A 111 4.16 -7.71 -2.95
N VAL A 112 5.32 -8.38 -3.07
CA VAL A 112 6.35 -8.39 -2.01
C VAL A 112 6.88 -6.98 -1.76
N ILE A 113 7.16 -6.21 -2.82
CA ILE A 113 7.54 -4.80 -2.70
C ILE A 113 6.44 -4.00 -1.99
N THR A 114 5.17 -4.26 -2.29
CA THR A 114 4.04 -3.54 -1.66
C THR A 114 3.96 -3.81 -0.16
N VAL A 115 4.15 -5.05 0.27
CA VAL A 115 4.15 -5.40 1.70
C VAL A 115 5.33 -4.77 2.45
N ILE A 116 6.51 -4.72 1.82
CA ILE A 116 7.73 -4.15 2.46
C ILE A 116 7.74 -2.62 2.41
N PHE A 117 7.27 -2.03 1.30
CA PHE A 117 7.31 -0.59 1.03
C PHE A 117 5.90 -0.03 0.71
N PRO A 118 4.91 -0.17 1.58
CA PRO A 118 3.55 0.26 1.28
C PRO A 118 3.43 1.79 1.12
N GLU A 119 4.26 2.56 1.82
CA GLU A 119 4.31 4.03 1.73
C GLU A 119 4.81 4.49 0.38
N LEU A 120 5.80 3.78 -0.16
CA LEU A 120 6.32 4.01 -1.49
C LEU A 120 5.22 3.83 -2.54
N ILE A 121 4.47 2.73 -2.43
CA ILE A 121 3.35 2.46 -3.34
C ILE A 121 2.26 3.54 -3.20
N ALA A 122 1.96 3.99 -1.98
CA ALA A 122 1.03 5.09 -1.75
C ALA A 122 1.49 6.39 -2.45
N ILE A 123 2.77 6.76 -2.30
CA ILE A 123 3.33 7.96 -2.95
C ILE A 123 3.25 7.86 -4.47
N ILE A 124 3.56 6.70 -5.03
CA ILE A 124 3.46 6.45 -6.48
C ILE A 124 2.01 6.63 -6.94
N ALA A 125 1.06 5.97 -6.28
CA ALA A 125 -0.37 6.05 -6.62
C ALA A 125 -0.90 7.49 -6.59
N ILE A 126 -0.53 8.27 -5.56
CA ILE A 126 -0.96 9.66 -5.44
C ILE A 126 -0.34 10.52 -6.55
N THR A 127 0.94 10.32 -6.84
CA THR A 127 1.65 11.04 -7.90
C THR A 127 1.02 10.75 -9.27
N GLU A 128 0.74 9.49 -9.57
CA GLU A 128 0.05 9.10 -10.80
C GLU A 128 -1.35 9.73 -10.89
N PHE A 129 -2.09 9.79 -9.78
CA PHE A 129 -3.39 10.45 -9.74
C PHE A 129 -3.31 11.93 -10.09
N PHE A 130 -2.34 12.67 -9.54
CA PHE A 130 -2.16 14.09 -9.86
C PHE A 130 -1.75 14.30 -11.32
N ILE A 131 -0.82 13.49 -11.84
CA ILE A 131 -0.42 13.53 -13.25
C ILE A 131 -1.62 13.23 -14.16
N ALA A 132 -2.38 12.18 -13.86
CA ALA A 132 -3.55 11.80 -14.64
C ALA A 132 -4.65 12.87 -14.62
N ARG A 133 -4.80 13.57 -13.50
CA ARG A 133 -5.75 14.68 -13.36
C ARG A 133 -5.30 15.90 -14.16
N GLU A 134 -4.03 16.26 -14.08
CA GLU A 134 -3.44 17.37 -14.86
C GLU A 134 -3.65 17.14 -16.35
N THR A 135 -3.28 15.97 -16.87
CA THR A 135 -3.42 15.64 -18.30
C THR A 135 -4.88 15.56 -18.73
N ARG A 136 -5.76 15.04 -17.88
CA ARG A 136 -7.20 15.05 -18.13
C ARG A 136 -7.72 16.48 -18.27
N ASP A 137 -7.38 17.36 -17.34
CA ASP A 137 -7.87 18.73 -17.35
C ASP A 137 -7.30 19.51 -18.56
N SER A 138 -6.06 19.23 -19.00
CA SER A 138 -5.50 19.77 -20.24
C SER A 138 -6.22 19.27 -21.51
N LEU A 139 -6.47 17.97 -21.63
CA LEU A 139 -7.18 17.41 -22.80
C LEU A 139 -8.65 17.85 -22.85
N LYS A 140 -9.31 18.02 -21.70
CA LYS A 140 -10.65 18.60 -21.63
C LYS A 140 -10.72 20.05 -22.11
N ARG A 141 -9.67 20.85 -21.89
CA ARG A 141 -9.60 22.22 -22.43
C ARG A 141 -9.51 22.26 -23.95
N LEU A 142 -9.07 21.17 -24.59
CA LEU A 142 -9.08 20.99 -26.03
C LEU A 142 -10.44 20.49 -26.57
N GLY A 143 -11.49 20.42 -25.72
CA GLY A 143 -12.83 19.99 -26.13
C GLY A 143 -13.03 18.47 -26.19
N ILE A 144 -12.03 17.67 -25.80
CA ILE A 144 -12.10 16.21 -25.84
C ILE A 144 -12.82 15.68 -24.61
N ASN A 145 -13.70 14.70 -24.80
CA ASN A 145 -14.36 13.97 -23.71
C ASN A 145 -13.39 13.00 -22.99
N TRP A 146 -12.39 13.56 -22.32
CA TRP A 146 -11.33 12.80 -21.68
C TRP A 146 -11.58 12.63 -20.18
N THR A 147 -11.54 11.39 -19.70
CA THR A 147 -11.79 11.06 -18.28
C THR A 147 -10.51 10.69 -17.56
N LEU A 148 -10.56 10.59 -16.22
CA LEU A 148 -9.39 10.20 -15.43
C LEU A 148 -8.93 8.77 -15.77
N THR A 149 -9.88 7.89 -16.10
CA THR A 149 -9.62 6.52 -16.55
C THR A 149 -8.84 6.50 -17.87
N HIS A 150 -9.14 7.38 -18.82
CA HIS A 150 -8.37 7.53 -20.05
C HIS A 150 -6.91 7.93 -19.77
N SER A 151 -6.70 8.91 -18.89
CA SER A 151 -5.34 9.33 -18.51
C SER A 151 -4.55 8.21 -17.82
N PHE A 152 -5.18 7.48 -16.89
CA PHE A 152 -4.53 6.34 -16.25
C PHE A 152 -4.20 5.23 -17.25
N PHE A 153 -5.15 4.89 -18.13
CA PHE A 153 -4.94 3.89 -19.16
C PHE A 153 -3.79 4.26 -20.11
N ALA A 154 -3.74 5.52 -20.56
CA ALA A 154 -2.63 6.03 -21.37
C ALA A 154 -1.28 5.90 -20.64
N ASN A 155 -1.21 6.35 -19.39
CA ASN A 155 0.02 6.33 -18.60
C ASN A 155 0.50 4.91 -18.26
N MET A 156 -0.41 3.92 -18.25
CA MET A 156 -0.08 2.51 -18.08
C MET A 156 0.44 1.83 -19.36
N GLY A 157 0.56 2.56 -20.47
CA GLY A 157 0.92 2.01 -21.78
C GLY A 157 -0.27 1.40 -22.53
N GLY A 158 -1.50 1.75 -22.15
CA GLY A 158 -2.73 1.27 -22.78
C GLY A 158 -2.96 1.82 -24.19
N PHE A 159 -2.25 2.88 -24.60
CA PHE A 159 -2.30 3.39 -25.98
C PHE A 159 -0.98 3.16 -26.71
N VAL A 160 -1.06 2.78 -27.97
CA VAL A 160 0.09 2.58 -28.86
C VAL A 160 -0.12 3.39 -30.14
N LEU A 161 0.88 4.18 -30.52
CA LEU A 161 0.82 4.97 -31.75
C LEU A 161 1.25 4.13 -32.95
N GLU A 162 0.49 4.23 -34.03
CA GLU A 162 0.80 3.70 -35.35
C GLU A 162 0.90 4.86 -36.34
N SER A 163 2.03 4.94 -37.03
CA SER A 163 2.34 5.94 -38.05
C SER A 163 3.09 5.29 -39.19
N GLU A 164 2.98 5.87 -40.38
CA GLU A 164 3.71 5.40 -41.56
C GLU A 164 5.23 5.50 -41.34
N GLY A 165 5.95 4.41 -41.60
CA GLY A 165 7.42 4.34 -41.46
C GLY A 165 7.95 4.28 -40.02
N LEU A 166 7.09 4.23 -39.00
CA LEU A 166 7.49 4.19 -37.60
C LEU A 166 7.00 2.90 -36.91
N GLU A 167 7.89 2.24 -36.18
CA GLU A 167 7.51 1.09 -35.36
C GLU A 167 6.51 1.51 -34.29
N ARG A 168 5.50 0.67 -34.02
CA ARG A 168 4.48 0.93 -33.02
C ARG A 168 5.08 1.02 -31.61
N PHE A 169 4.84 2.12 -30.89
CA PHE A 169 5.34 2.33 -29.53
C PHE A 169 4.25 2.88 -28.59
N PRO A 170 4.29 2.59 -27.28
CA PRO A 170 3.29 3.08 -26.35
C PRO A 170 3.41 4.59 -26.12
N VAL A 171 2.26 5.27 -26.04
CA VAL A 171 2.15 6.72 -25.84
C VAL A 171 1.41 7.04 -24.55
N ASP A 172 1.99 7.92 -23.74
CA ASP A 172 1.37 8.40 -22.51
C ASP A 172 0.38 9.54 -22.78
N ALA A 173 -0.37 9.97 -21.74
CA ALA A 173 -1.37 11.02 -21.91
C ALA A 173 -0.77 12.37 -22.36
N ARG A 174 0.50 12.67 -22.01
CA ARG A 174 1.18 13.92 -22.39
C ARG A 174 1.62 13.89 -23.86
N MET A 175 2.05 12.74 -24.35
CA MET A 175 2.36 12.52 -25.76
C MET A 175 1.11 12.62 -26.62
N ILE A 176 -0.02 12.06 -26.15
CA ILE A 176 -1.32 12.21 -26.83
C ILE A 176 -1.71 13.69 -26.92
N GLU A 177 -1.57 14.46 -25.83
CA GLU A 177 -1.81 15.91 -25.86
C GLU A 177 -0.94 16.65 -26.89
N MET A 178 0.34 16.27 -27.03
CA MET A 178 1.23 16.85 -28.04
C MET A 178 0.80 16.51 -29.46
N LEU A 179 0.42 15.24 -29.71
CA LEU A 179 -0.02 14.77 -31.02
C LEU A 179 -1.29 15.48 -31.49
N ILE A 180 -2.24 15.72 -30.57
CA ILE A 180 -3.47 16.46 -30.86
C ILE A 180 -3.15 17.93 -31.14
N LYS A 181 -2.28 18.56 -30.34
CA LYS A 181 -1.87 19.97 -30.55
C LYS A 181 -1.13 20.19 -31.87
N ALA A 182 -0.44 19.16 -32.36
CA ALA A 182 0.24 19.17 -33.64
C ALA A 182 -0.70 18.84 -34.82
N ASP A 183 -1.99 18.57 -34.58
CA ASP A 183 -2.99 18.18 -35.58
C ASP A 183 -2.64 16.90 -36.35
N VAL A 184 -1.83 16.01 -35.75
CA VAL A 184 -1.40 14.75 -36.39
C VAL A 184 -2.25 13.56 -35.95
N LEU A 185 -3.05 13.72 -34.90
CA LEU A 185 -3.91 12.66 -34.36
C LEU A 185 -5.35 13.14 -34.30
N ALA A 186 -6.26 12.29 -34.78
CA ALA A 186 -7.70 12.46 -34.62
C ALA A 186 -8.05 12.73 -33.16
N HIS A 187 -9.06 13.57 -32.90
CA HIS A 187 -9.63 13.69 -31.57
C HIS A 187 -10.17 12.30 -31.17
N PRO A 188 -9.51 11.57 -30.25
CA PRO A 188 -9.85 10.19 -30.03
C PRO A 188 -11.11 10.13 -29.18
N GLU A 189 -12.27 9.93 -29.81
CA GLU A 189 -13.54 9.65 -29.13
C GLU A 189 -13.56 8.21 -28.62
N ILE A 190 -12.70 7.92 -27.65
CA ILE A 190 -12.63 6.60 -27.03
C ILE A 190 -13.70 6.56 -25.95
N ASP A 191 -14.60 5.57 -26.04
CA ASP A 191 -15.61 5.39 -25.01
C ASP A 191 -14.94 4.80 -23.76
N ILE A 192 -15.30 5.34 -22.59
CA ILE A 192 -14.83 4.81 -21.31
C ILE A 192 -15.23 3.35 -21.13
N ARG A 193 -16.33 2.92 -21.75
CA ARG A 193 -16.81 1.54 -21.71
C ARG A 193 -15.86 0.58 -22.41
N GLU A 194 -15.21 0.99 -23.50
CA GLU A 194 -14.21 0.17 -24.19
C GLU A 194 -13.00 -0.11 -23.29
N ILE A 195 -12.56 0.89 -22.52
CA ILE A 195 -11.47 0.72 -21.55
C ILE A 195 -11.91 -0.15 -20.38
N GLN A 196 -13.15 0.00 -19.91
CA GLN A 196 -13.69 -0.79 -18.82
C GLN A 196 -13.89 -2.26 -19.20
N ASP A 197 -14.29 -2.54 -20.44
CA ASP A 197 -14.44 -3.90 -20.97
C ASP A 197 -13.10 -4.66 -21.03
N LYS A 198 -12.02 -3.95 -21.37
CA LYS A 198 -10.65 -4.50 -21.32
C LYS A 198 -10.14 -4.71 -19.89
N SER A 199 -10.75 -4.04 -18.91
CA SER A 199 -10.34 -4.18 -17.53
C SER A 199 -10.92 -5.46 -16.96
N LYS A 200 -10.05 -6.39 -16.55
CA LYS A 200 -10.44 -7.63 -15.84
C LYS A 200 -10.79 -7.37 -14.38
N ARG A 201 -11.51 -6.28 -14.12
CA ARG A 201 -11.87 -5.82 -12.77
C ARG A 201 -12.91 -6.76 -12.17
N ASP A 202 -12.44 -7.85 -11.56
CA ASP A 202 -13.29 -8.82 -10.90
C ASP A 202 -13.97 -8.19 -9.67
N SER A 203 -15.27 -7.95 -9.78
CA SER A 203 -16.06 -7.29 -8.73
C SER A 203 -16.31 -8.22 -7.54
N PHE A 204 -16.35 -9.54 -7.75
CA PHE A 204 -16.55 -10.52 -6.68
C PHE A 204 -15.29 -10.69 -5.83
N ALA A 205 -14.11 -10.86 -6.47
CA ALA A 205 -12.83 -10.93 -5.77
C ALA A 205 -12.58 -9.68 -4.90
N ARG A 206 -13.04 -8.50 -5.36
CA ARG A 206 -12.95 -7.23 -4.61
C ARG A 206 -13.91 -7.15 -3.42
N LEU A 207 -15.13 -7.66 -3.55
CA LEU A 207 -16.07 -7.73 -2.42
C LEU A 207 -15.54 -8.66 -1.33
N PHE A 208 -14.99 -9.81 -1.73
CA PHE A 208 -14.38 -10.75 -0.81
C PHE A 208 -13.13 -10.15 -0.12
N ALA A 209 -12.20 -9.58 -0.90
CA ALA A 209 -11.03 -8.91 -0.34
C ALA A 209 -11.40 -7.72 0.57
N GLY A 210 -12.40 -6.92 0.18
CA GLY A 210 -12.91 -5.81 0.99
C GLY A 210 -13.57 -6.27 2.29
N SER A 211 -14.26 -7.41 2.27
CA SER A 211 -14.87 -8.02 3.45
C SER A 211 -13.81 -8.55 4.41
N GLN A 212 -12.77 -9.23 3.89
CA GLN A 212 -11.62 -9.70 4.68
C GLN A 212 -10.89 -8.54 5.37
N VAL A 213 -10.71 -7.44 4.64
CA VAL A 213 -10.11 -6.20 5.13
C VAL A 213 -10.93 -5.57 6.25
N LEU A 214 -12.23 -5.42 6.03
CA LEU A 214 -13.15 -4.85 7.01
C LEU A 214 -13.19 -5.71 8.28
N TRP A 215 -13.16 -7.04 8.11
CA TRP A 215 -13.17 -8.00 9.21
C TRP A 215 -11.99 -7.81 10.16
N VAL A 216 -10.75 -7.76 9.65
CA VAL A 216 -9.55 -7.57 10.49
C VAL A 216 -9.60 -6.24 11.23
N VAL A 217 -10.04 -5.16 10.59
CA VAL A 217 -10.16 -3.85 11.23
C VAL A 217 -11.22 -3.88 12.35
N VAL A 218 -12.39 -4.45 12.09
CA VAL A 218 -13.47 -4.58 13.10
C VAL A 218 -13.04 -5.46 14.27
N GLN A 219 -12.33 -6.56 14.01
CA GLN A 219 -11.76 -7.43 15.06
C GLN A 219 -10.75 -6.68 15.94
N CYS A 220 -9.84 -5.93 15.34
CA CYS A 220 -8.88 -5.11 16.07
C CYS A 220 -9.57 -4.05 16.94
N ILE A 221 -10.58 -3.36 16.42
CA ILE A 221 -11.34 -2.34 17.16
C ILE A 221 -12.11 -2.98 18.32
N ALA A 222 -12.85 -4.06 18.07
CA ALA A 222 -13.67 -4.70 19.08
C ALA A 222 -12.83 -5.29 20.21
N ARG A 223 -11.65 -5.88 19.89
CA ARG A 223 -10.68 -6.31 20.90
C ARG A 223 -10.19 -5.14 21.76
N ARG A 224 -9.93 -3.98 21.17
CA ARG A 224 -9.53 -2.78 21.93
C ARG A 224 -10.64 -2.27 22.85
N VAL A 225 -11.89 -2.26 22.38
CA VAL A 225 -13.06 -1.84 23.18
C VAL A 225 -13.31 -2.80 24.35
N GLN A 226 -13.06 -4.10 24.16
CA GLN A 226 -13.20 -5.12 25.21
C GLN A 226 -11.93 -5.30 26.06
N GLU A 227 -10.95 -4.41 25.93
CA GLU A 227 -9.67 -4.47 26.65
C GLU A 227 -8.89 -5.78 26.44
N LEU A 228 -9.13 -6.44 25.31
CA LEU A 228 -8.43 -7.65 24.89
C LEU A 228 -7.13 -7.29 24.17
N PRO A 229 -6.05 -8.07 24.37
CA PRO A 229 -4.78 -7.81 23.73
C PRO A 229 -4.84 -8.11 22.22
N VAL A 230 -4.54 -7.08 21.41
CA VAL A 230 -4.33 -7.24 19.97
C VAL A 230 -2.92 -7.77 19.73
N THR A 231 -2.81 -8.82 18.91
CA THR A 231 -1.52 -9.43 18.61
C THR A 231 -0.63 -8.48 17.78
N PRO A 232 0.70 -8.56 17.88
CA PRO A 232 1.59 -7.72 17.08
C PRO A 232 1.37 -7.87 15.57
N LEU A 233 1.05 -9.09 15.11
CA LEU A 233 0.81 -9.39 13.70
C LEU A 233 -0.51 -8.77 13.20
N GLU A 234 -1.58 -8.85 13.99
CA GLU A 234 -2.85 -8.17 13.68
C GLU A 234 -2.68 -6.66 13.61
N PHE A 235 -1.90 -6.09 14.52
CA PHE A 235 -1.63 -4.65 14.53
C PHE A 235 -0.88 -4.20 13.26
N LEU A 236 0.19 -4.90 12.88
CA LEU A 236 0.93 -4.63 11.64
C LEU A 236 0.04 -4.81 10.40
N THR A 237 -0.83 -5.83 10.41
CA THR A 237 -1.77 -6.07 9.32
C THR A 237 -2.79 -4.93 9.22
N ALA A 238 -3.33 -4.45 10.33
CA ALA A 238 -4.25 -3.32 10.36
C ALA A 238 -3.59 -2.01 9.83
N GLU A 239 -2.34 -1.74 10.20
CA GLU A 239 -1.57 -0.60 9.66
C GLU A 239 -1.45 -0.72 8.13
N PHE A 240 -1.03 -1.88 7.64
CA PHE A 240 -0.93 -2.13 6.19
C PHE A 240 -2.27 -1.97 5.48
N VAL A 241 -3.36 -2.48 6.07
CA VAL A 241 -4.72 -2.36 5.56
C VAL A 241 -5.16 -0.90 5.44
N LEU A 242 -4.92 -0.08 6.47
CA LEU A 242 -5.31 1.34 6.45
C LEU A 242 -4.57 2.11 5.35
N LEU A 243 -3.26 1.88 5.22
CA LEU A 243 -2.46 2.48 4.15
C LEU A 243 -2.87 1.96 2.77
N SER A 244 -3.22 0.67 2.67
CA SER A 244 -3.73 0.04 1.46
C SER A 244 -5.05 0.67 1.01
N MET A 245 -5.99 0.88 1.94
CA MET A 245 -7.25 1.56 1.67
C MET A 245 -7.01 3.00 1.20
N PHE A 246 -6.07 3.71 1.82
CA PHE A 246 -5.70 5.06 1.41
C PHE A 246 -5.16 5.10 -0.02
N THR A 247 -4.19 4.24 -0.34
CA THR A 247 -3.64 4.08 -1.70
C THR A 247 -4.75 3.77 -2.72
N TYR A 248 -5.67 2.89 -2.36
CA TYR A 248 -6.78 2.47 -3.21
C TYR A 248 -7.70 3.63 -3.62
N LEU A 249 -7.87 4.66 -2.78
CA LEU A 249 -8.68 5.84 -3.09
C LEU A 249 -8.14 6.62 -4.30
N PHE A 250 -6.81 6.72 -4.42
CA PHE A 250 -6.15 7.44 -5.52
C PHE A 250 -6.16 6.62 -6.80
N GLU A 251 -6.00 5.31 -6.68
CA GLU A 251 -6.03 4.45 -7.86
C GLU A 251 -7.45 4.10 -8.31
N TRP A 252 -8.54 4.42 -7.59
CA TRP A 252 -9.90 3.94 -7.90
C TRP A 252 -10.32 3.99 -9.38
N CYS A 253 -9.87 5.01 -10.13
CA CYS A 253 -10.23 5.19 -11.55
C CYS A 253 -9.27 4.50 -12.55
N LYS A 254 -8.15 3.94 -12.08
CA LYS A 254 -7.15 3.22 -12.87
C LYS A 254 -7.69 1.84 -13.27
N PRO A 255 -7.70 1.47 -14.56
CA PRO A 255 -8.15 0.16 -14.98
C PRO A 255 -7.17 -0.93 -14.49
N ASP A 256 -7.67 -2.15 -14.32
CA ASP A 256 -6.91 -3.30 -13.84
C ASP A 256 -6.96 -4.47 -14.83
N GLY A 257 -5.89 -5.26 -14.89
CA GLY A 257 -5.82 -6.49 -15.70
C GLY A 257 -5.86 -6.31 -17.21
N VAL A 258 -5.51 -5.12 -17.71
CA VAL A 258 -5.45 -4.83 -19.15
C VAL A 258 -4.24 -5.53 -19.77
N CYS A 259 -4.48 -6.38 -20.77
CA CYS A 259 -3.42 -7.11 -21.48
C CYS A 259 -3.13 -6.56 -22.89
N VAL A 260 -4.09 -5.85 -23.49
CA VAL A 260 -4.01 -5.43 -24.89
C VAL A 260 -4.19 -3.91 -25.00
N PRO A 261 -3.23 -3.19 -25.61
CA PRO A 261 -3.36 -1.76 -25.82
C PRO A 261 -4.30 -1.43 -27.00
N ILE A 262 -4.86 -0.23 -26.98
CA ILE A 262 -5.63 0.38 -28.07
C ILE A 262 -4.65 1.08 -29.02
N VAL A 263 -4.83 0.87 -30.32
CA VAL A 263 -3.96 1.46 -31.36
C VAL A 263 -4.54 2.79 -31.81
N LEU A 264 -3.76 3.85 -31.69
CA LEU A 264 -4.05 5.19 -32.18
C LEU A 264 -3.34 5.38 -33.53
N ARG A 265 -4.07 5.76 -34.57
CA ARG A 265 -3.51 5.95 -35.92
C ARG A 265 -3.29 7.43 -36.20
N ALA A 266 -2.07 7.79 -36.54
CA ALA A 266 -1.72 9.13 -36.99
C ALA A 266 -2.22 9.40 -38.42
N TYR A 267 -2.50 10.67 -38.73
CA TYR A 267 -2.79 11.13 -40.09
C TYR A 267 -1.48 11.25 -40.88
N GLY A 268 -1.06 10.13 -41.48
CA GLY A 268 0.12 10.09 -42.35
C GLY A 268 1.44 10.03 -41.58
N ARG A 269 2.51 10.48 -42.26
CA ARG A 269 3.88 10.47 -41.72
C ARG A 269 4.09 11.63 -40.74
N LEU A 270 4.50 11.30 -39.53
CA LEU A 270 4.91 12.27 -38.51
C LEU A 270 6.15 13.06 -38.97
N ASP A 271 6.16 14.35 -38.67
CA ASP A 271 7.33 15.22 -38.84
C ASP A 271 8.52 14.71 -37.99
N ASP A 272 9.74 14.80 -38.54
CA ASP A 272 10.93 14.24 -37.92
C ASP A 272 11.27 14.93 -36.58
N ASP A 273 10.98 16.23 -36.43
CA ASP A 273 11.17 16.92 -35.14
C ASP A 273 10.19 16.40 -34.09
N LEU A 274 8.91 16.24 -34.45
CA LEU A 274 7.90 15.67 -33.56
C LEU A 274 8.25 14.22 -33.18
N VAL A 275 8.75 13.41 -34.12
CA VAL A 275 9.25 12.06 -33.84
C VAL A 275 10.43 12.11 -32.86
N ASN A 276 11.37 13.03 -33.01
CA ASN A 276 12.49 13.19 -32.09
C ASN A 276 12.05 13.65 -30.70
N GLN A 277 11.06 14.55 -30.61
CA GLN A 277 10.46 14.95 -29.33
C GLN A 277 9.73 13.79 -28.66
N LEU A 278 8.92 13.05 -29.40
CA LEU A 278 8.22 11.85 -28.89
C LEU A 278 9.23 10.78 -28.48
N ARG A 279 10.27 10.53 -29.28
CA ARG A 279 11.32 9.56 -28.98
C ARG A 279 12.17 9.98 -27.79
N SER A 280 12.47 11.27 -27.61
CA SER A 280 13.19 11.75 -26.44
C SER A 280 12.36 11.59 -25.17
N LYS A 281 11.06 11.94 -25.21
CA LYS A 281 10.13 11.70 -24.10
C LYS A 281 9.88 10.22 -23.85
N PHE A 282 9.77 9.43 -24.92
CA PHE A 282 9.63 7.99 -24.86
C PHE A 282 10.87 7.38 -24.26
N ASN A 283 12.08 7.69 -24.75
CA ASN A 283 13.32 7.23 -24.14
C ASN A 283 13.48 7.72 -22.70
N GLN A 284 13.01 8.92 -22.36
CA GLN A 284 13.01 9.42 -20.98
C GLN A 284 12.02 8.63 -20.10
N SER A 285 10.85 8.23 -20.61
CA SER A 285 9.85 7.47 -19.85
C SER A 285 10.16 5.96 -19.84
N TYR A 286 10.58 5.41 -20.98
CA TYR A 286 10.90 4.02 -21.28
C TYR A 286 12.30 3.62 -20.81
N ASN A 287 13.39 4.40 -20.93
CA ASN A 287 14.66 4.03 -20.27
C ASN A 287 14.55 4.09 -18.75
N LYS A 288 13.61 4.87 -18.20
CA LYS A 288 13.21 4.83 -16.79
C LYS A 288 12.39 3.58 -16.44
N GLU A 289 11.76 2.93 -17.42
CA GLU A 289 10.86 1.76 -17.27
C GLU A 289 11.43 0.44 -17.83
N PHE A 290 12.48 0.43 -18.65
CA PHE A 290 13.03 -0.76 -19.35
C PHE A 290 14.48 -1.12 -18.93
N THR A 291 15.24 -0.21 -18.31
CA THR A 291 16.37 -0.62 -17.42
C THR A 291 15.87 -1.42 -16.20
N THR A 292 14.56 -1.56 -16.06
CA THR A 292 13.80 -2.28 -15.02
C THR A 292 13.90 -3.81 -15.10
N VAL A 293 14.39 -4.40 -16.19
CA VAL A 293 14.41 -5.88 -16.35
C VAL A 293 15.79 -6.48 -16.61
N ASN A 294 16.66 -5.86 -17.44
CA ASN A 294 17.90 -6.52 -17.85
C ASN A 294 19.15 -6.14 -17.04
N ASP A 295 19.31 -4.91 -16.57
CA ASP A 295 20.48 -4.51 -15.76
C ASP A 295 20.29 -4.69 -14.25
N ILE A 296 19.07 -5.03 -13.81
CA ILE A 296 18.71 -5.26 -12.40
C ILE A 296 18.50 -6.75 -12.11
N LYS A 297 19.25 -7.61 -12.79
CA LYS A 297 19.42 -9.01 -12.36
C LYS A 297 20.41 -9.14 -11.19
N ARG A 298 21.15 -8.08 -10.84
CA ARG A 298 22.27 -8.14 -9.88
C ARG A 298 22.07 -7.44 -8.53
N ILE A 299 21.02 -6.65 -8.32
CA ILE A 299 20.81 -5.90 -7.07
C ILE A 299 19.43 -6.22 -6.48
N PRO A 300 19.34 -6.72 -5.23
CA PRO A 300 18.04 -6.89 -4.57
C PRO A 300 17.40 -5.51 -4.37
N PHE A 301 16.14 -5.33 -4.82
CA PHE A 301 15.31 -4.11 -4.70
C PHE A 301 15.67 -2.88 -5.56
N GLY A 302 16.70 -2.92 -6.40
CA GLY A 302 17.07 -1.81 -7.31
C GLY A 302 15.93 -1.17 -8.15
N PRO A 303 14.93 -1.91 -8.66
CA PRO A 303 13.87 -1.33 -9.49
C PRO A 303 12.88 -0.50 -8.69
N ALA A 304 12.49 -0.94 -7.49
CA ALA A 304 11.53 -0.23 -6.64
C ALA A 304 12.08 1.12 -6.18
N PHE A 305 13.36 1.15 -5.78
CA PHE A 305 14.06 2.38 -5.44
C PHE A 305 14.19 3.31 -6.66
N ARG A 306 14.52 2.79 -7.83
CA ARG A 306 14.58 3.63 -9.04
C ARG A 306 13.21 4.19 -9.42
N THR A 307 12.13 3.42 -9.31
CA THR A 307 10.75 3.89 -9.51
C THR A 307 10.38 4.97 -8.47
N PHE A 308 10.79 4.82 -7.21
CA PHE A 308 10.67 5.88 -6.21
C PHE A 308 11.39 7.15 -6.66
N PHE A 309 12.65 7.06 -7.07
CA PHE A 309 13.43 8.24 -7.48
C PHE A 309 12.92 8.88 -8.76
N VAL A 310 12.42 8.10 -9.72
CA VAL A 310 11.79 8.60 -10.94
C VAL A 310 10.45 9.27 -10.63
N SER A 311 9.67 8.68 -9.72
CA SER A 311 8.43 9.26 -9.21
C SER A 311 8.74 10.57 -8.47
N GLN A 312 9.77 10.58 -7.61
CA GLN A 312 10.32 11.76 -6.93
C GLN A 312 10.82 12.81 -7.93
N GLU A 313 11.49 12.45 -9.01
CA GLU A 313 11.98 13.38 -10.03
C GLU A 313 10.83 14.03 -10.82
N LYS A 314 9.75 13.29 -11.11
CA LYS A 314 8.52 13.86 -11.70
C LYS A 314 7.72 14.69 -10.68
N ALA A 315 7.77 14.29 -9.41
CA ALA A 315 7.13 14.97 -8.28
C ALA A 315 7.83 16.28 -7.88
N THR A 316 9.15 16.33 -7.92
CA THR A 316 9.97 17.39 -7.30
C THR A 316 9.90 18.75 -7.99
N ASN A 317 9.22 18.86 -9.13
CA ASN A 317 8.97 20.15 -9.78
C ASN A 317 7.65 20.84 -9.33
N SER A 318 6.84 20.22 -8.48
CA SER A 318 5.59 20.80 -7.99
C SER A 318 5.47 20.73 -6.46
N TRP A 319 5.03 21.82 -5.83
CA TRP A 319 4.76 21.88 -4.39
C TRP A 319 3.77 20.81 -3.92
N GLN A 320 2.87 20.38 -4.82
CA GLN A 320 1.84 19.38 -4.54
C GLN A 320 2.45 18.04 -4.19
N SER A 321 3.53 17.64 -4.85
CA SER A 321 4.15 16.34 -4.59
C SER A 321 4.98 16.33 -3.30
N TRP A 322 5.58 17.47 -2.94
CA TRP A 322 6.18 17.66 -1.61
C TRP A 322 5.12 17.57 -0.50
N ALA A 323 3.96 18.19 -0.69
CA ALA A 323 2.86 18.09 0.27
C ALA A 323 2.36 16.65 0.42
N VAL A 324 2.28 15.88 -0.68
CA VAL A 324 1.94 14.45 -0.66
C VAL A 324 2.97 13.63 0.10
N TYR A 325 4.25 13.86 -0.18
CA TYR A 325 5.34 13.18 0.50
C TYR A 325 5.28 13.41 2.01
N MET A 326 5.13 14.66 2.42
CA MET A 326 5.01 15.04 3.83
C MET A 326 3.77 14.42 4.47
N LEU A 327 2.62 14.42 3.80
CA LEU A 327 1.40 13.78 4.30
C LEU A 327 1.61 12.29 4.60
N VAL A 328 2.23 11.56 3.67
CA VAL A 328 2.50 10.12 3.85
C VAL A 328 3.55 9.90 4.96
N CYS A 329 4.60 10.71 5.02
CA CYS A 329 5.62 10.63 6.08
C CYS A 329 5.04 10.94 7.47
N CYS A 330 4.20 11.96 7.59
CA CYS A 330 3.51 12.31 8.83
C CYS A 330 2.53 11.21 9.26
N GLY A 331 1.76 10.65 8.32
CA GLY A 331 0.87 9.51 8.60
C GLY A 331 1.66 8.30 9.12
N THR A 332 2.76 7.97 8.45
CA THR A 332 3.67 6.89 8.85
C THR A 332 4.27 7.14 10.23
N GLY A 333 4.70 8.38 10.51
CA GLY A 333 5.18 8.80 11.82
C GLY A 333 4.14 8.62 12.93
N ALA A 334 2.88 9.00 12.65
CA ALA A 334 1.78 8.85 13.59
C ALA A 334 1.49 7.38 13.92
N PHE A 335 1.40 6.50 12.91
CA PHE A 335 1.21 5.05 13.13
C PHE A 335 2.36 4.42 13.90
N ASN A 336 3.59 4.79 13.55
CA ASN A 336 4.78 4.35 14.26
C ASN A 336 4.82 4.84 15.72
N GLY A 337 4.33 6.05 15.99
CA GLY A 337 4.16 6.57 17.35
C GLY A 337 3.15 5.75 18.17
N ILE A 338 2.01 5.39 17.59
CA ILE A 338 1.04 4.49 18.22
C ILE A 338 1.69 3.12 18.48
N ARG A 339 2.44 2.60 17.52
CA ARG A 339 3.17 1.32 17.62
C ARG A 339 4.23 1.32 18.74
N THR A 340 4.81 2.47 19.09
CA THR A 340 5.68 2.61 20.28
C THR A 340 4.91 2.74 21.59
N ALA A 341 3.75 3.39 21.57
CA ALA A 341 2.91 3.62 22.75
C ALA A 341 2.23 2.34 23.24
N VAL A 342 1.90 1.42 22.32
CA VAL A 342 1.40 0.09 22.67
C VAL A 342 2.55 -0.75 23.22
N ARG A 343 2.71 -0.78 24.54
CA ARG A 343 3.62 -1.71 25.21
C ARG A 343 3.06 -3.13 25.04
N HIS A 344 3.72 -3.94 24.22
CA HIS A 344 3.48 -5.38 24.24
C HIS A 344 4.14 -5.95 25.49
N GLN A 345 3.37 -6.05 26.57
CA GLN A 345 3.82 -6.38 27.94
C GLN A 345 4.60 -7.70 28.05
N LEU A 346 4.66 -8.51 26.99
CA LEU A 346 5.21 -9.86 26.97
C LEU A 346 6.39 -10.06 26.01
N MET A 347 6.76 -9.07 25.18
CA MET A 347 7.94 -9.23 24.32
C MET A 347 9.24 -9.23 25.16
N PRO A 348 10.26 -10.06 24.82
CA PRO A 348 11.52 -10.08 25.53
C PRO A 348 12.25 -8.75 25.29
N PRO A 349 13.10 -8.31 26.23
CA PRO A 349 13.77 -7.00 26.13
C PRO A 349 14.52 -6.80 24.80
N VAL A 350 15.14 -7.86 24.27
CA VAL A 350 15.88 -7.81 23.00
C VAL A 350 14.93 -7.60 21.81
N ALA A 351 13.88 -8.42 21.68
CA ALA A 351 12.94 -8.26 20.56
C ALA A 351 12.20 -6.91 20.63
N TRP A 352 11.90 -6.44 21.83
CA TRP A 352 11.32 -5.12 22.05
C TRP A 352 12.27 -3.98 21.66
N THR A 353 13.56 -4.13 21.92
CA THR A 353 14.58 -3.16 21.49
C THR A 353 14.72 -3.13 19.97
N VAL A 354 14.79 -4.30 19.33
CA VAL A 354 14.81 -4.41 17.86
C VAL A 354 13.55 -3.78 17.27
N TRP A 355 12.38 -4.08 17.84
CA TRP A 355 11.12 -3.50 17.44
C TRP A 355 11.18 -1.96 17.46
N ARG A 356 11.59 -1.35 18.58
CA ARG A 356 11.75 0.11 18.73
C ARG A 356 12.72 0.73 17.73
N ILE A 357 13.89 0.12 17.54
CA ILE A 357 14.90 0.59 16.58
C ILE A 357 14.32 0.56 15.16
N SER A 358 13.64 -0.52 14.79
CA SER A 358 12.95 -0.64 13.50
C SER A 358 11.85 0.42 13.32
N ILE A 359 11.15 0.82 14.38
CA ILE A 359 10.21 1.96 14.31
C ILE A 359 10.94 3.25 13.98
N LEU A 360 11.98 3.56 14.76
CA LEU A 360 12.74 4.81 14.59
C LEU A 360 13.32 4.93 13.19
N ILE A 361 13.91 3.85 12.66
CA ILE A 361 14.43 3.83 11.29
C ILE A 361 13.30 4.05 10.27
N SER A 362 12.14 3.42 10.46
CA SER A 362 10.98 3.58 9.55
C SER A 362 10.40 4.99 9.55
N VAL A 363 10.52 5.72 10.66
CA VAL A 363 10.13 7.14 10.74
C VAL A 363 11.18 8.02 10.09
N VAL A 364 12.47 7.81 10.38
CA VAL A 364 13.56 8.71 9.95
C VAL A 364 13.85 8.60 8.45
N VAL A 365 13.84 7.39 7.88
CA VAL A 365 14.22 7.17 6.48
C VAL A 365 13.34 7.96 5.48
N PRO A 366 12.00 8.01 5.62
CA PRO A 366 11.17 8.89 4.82
C PRO A 366 11.48 10.40 5.01
N PHE A 367 12.15 10.84 6.09
CA PHE A 367 12.60 12.23 6.18
C PHE A 367 13.99 12.46 5.56
N VAL A 368 14.78 11.40 5.30
CA VAL A 368 16.05 11.53 4.55
C VAL A 368 15.78 11.99 3.12
N GLY A 369 14.65 11.59 2.54
CA GLY A 369 14.20 12.14 1.25
C GLY A 369 13.82 13.63 1.31
N CYS A 370 13.56 14.21 2.49
CA CYS A 370 13.37 15.66 2.60
C CYS A 370 14.65 16.46 2.30
N VAL A 371 15.82 15.82 2.38
CA VAL A 371 17.11 16.39 1.99
C VAL A 371 17.43 16.12 0.52
N TYR A 372 16.42 15.79 -0.31
CA TYR A 372 16.53 15.47 -1.74
C TYR A 372 17.33 16.49 -2.55
N VAL A 373 17.23 17.79 -2.20
CA VAL A 373 18.01 18.86 -2.85
C VAL A 373 19.51 18.61 -2.68
N CYS A 374 19.97 18.23 -1.48
CA CYS A 374 21.36 17.89 -1.23
C CYS A 374 21.76 16.58 -1.92
N ILE A 375 20.86 15.59 -2.01
CA ILE A 375 21.09 14.35 -2.75
C ILE A 375 21.36 14.68 -4.23
N LYS A 376 20.58 15.58 -4.82
CA LYS A 376 20.74 15.98 -6.23
C LYS A 376 22.07 16.67 -6.52
N MET A 377 22.67 17.35 -5.53
CA MET A 377 24.00 17.97 -5.66
C MET A 377 25.16 16.95 -5.62
N MET A 378 24.91 15.71 -5.18
CA MET A 378 25.95 14.68 -5.09
C MET A 378 26.29 14.06 -6.47
N PRO A 379 27.50 13.51 -6.65
CA PRO A 379 27.83 12.71 -7.83
C PRO A 379 26.96 11.45 -7.89
N ARG A 380 26.65 10.98 -9.11
CA ARG A 380 25.73 9.84 -9.35
C ARG A 380 26.07 8.59 -8.52
N LEU A 381 27.36 8.28 -8.34
CA LEU A 381 27.79 7.12 -7.55
C LEU A 381 27.41 7.28 -6.07
N ALA A 382 27.64 8.45 -5.48
CA ALA A 382 27.29 8.73 -4.10
C ALA A 382 25.77 8.68 -3.87
N GLN A 383 24.98 9.17 -4.84
CA GLN A 383 23.52 9.03 -4.83
C GLN A 383 23.12 7.55 -4.78
N ILE A 384 23.66 6.71 -5.68
CA ILE A 384 23.32 5.28 -5.72
C ILE A 384 23.69 4.58 -4.41
N VAL A 385 24.86 4.85 -3.85
CA VAL A 385 25.33 4.26 -2.59
C VAL A 385 24.44 4.68 -1.42
N LEU A 386 24.20 5.98 -1.26
CA LEU A 386 23.36 6.51 -0.18
C LEU A 386 21.95 5.92 -0.25
N CYS A 387 21.35 5.89 -1.43
CA CYS A 387 20.02 5.34 -1.66
C CYS A 387 19.96 3.84 -1.36
N SER A 388 21.02 3.09 -1.68
CA SER A 388 21.12 1.66 -1.38
C SER A 388 21.20 1.42 0.13
N ILE A 389 21.98 2.22 0.85
CA ILE A 389 22.09 2.15 2.32
C ILE A 389 20.75 2.48 2.97
N VAL A 390 20.17 3.63 2.63
CA VAL A 390 18.87 4.08 3.16
C VAL A 390 17.78 3.05 2.86
N GLY A 391 17.80 2.50 1.65
CA GLY A 391 16.85 1.49 1.24
C GLY A 391 16.98 0.16 1.97
N PHE A 392 18.21 -0.29 2.19
CA PHE A 392 18.50 -1.49 2.97
C PHE A 392 18.11 -1.32 4.44
N LEU A 393 18.39 -0.16 5.04
CA LEU A 393 17.97 0.15 6.41
C LEU A 393 16.45 0.14 6.54
N TYR A 394 15.72 0.70 5.57
CA TYR A 394 14.26 0.64 5.55
C TYR A 394 13.73 -0.79 5.39
N PHE A 395 14.36 -1.58 4.51
CA PHE A 395 14.00 -2.99 4.35
C PHE A 395 14.13 -3.73 5.68
N LEU A 396 15.25 -3.57 6.39
CA LEU A 396 15.45 -4.18 7.71
C LEU A 396 14.45 -3.65 8.74
N SER A 397 14.10 -2.37 8.68
CA SER A 397 13.15 -1.75 9.60
C SER A 397 11.71 -2.23 9.41
N ARG A 398 11.39 -2.80 8.25
CA ARG A 398 10.07 -3.39 7.94
C ARG A 398 10.04 -4.89 8.14
N VAL A 399 11.05 -5.61 7.66
CA VAL A 399 11.12 -7.07 7.77
C VAL A 399 11.38 -7.52 9.20
N GLY A 400 12.18 -6.79 9.98
CA GLY A 400 12.49 -7.14 11.37
C GLY A 400 11.25 -7.27 12.26
N PRO A 401 10.41 -6.22 12.39
CA PRO A 401 9.17 -6.30 13.16
C PRO A 401 8.19 -7.35 12.65
N LEU A 402 8.07 -7.51 11.33
CA LEU A 402 7.20 -8.54 10.74
C LEU A 402 7.69 -9.95 11.10
N ALA A 403 8.99 -10.22 11.00
CA ALA A 403 9.59 -11.50 11.37
C ALA A 403 9.44 -11.78 12.88
N ILE A 404 9.65 -10.76 13.72
CA ILE A 404 9.42 -10.87 15.17
C ILE A 404 7.95 -11.19 15.45
N ALA A 405 7.00 -10.48 14.80
CA ALA A 405 5.57 -10.71 14.98
C ALA A 405 5.13 -12.10 14.51
N LEU A 406 5.66 -12.59 13.39
CA LEU A 406 5.40 -13.94 12.88
C LEU A 406 5.96 -15.01 13.82
N GLY A 407 7.22 -14.89 14.24
CA GLY A 407 7.84 -15.80 15.20
C GLY A 407 7.11 -15.82 16.54
N TRP A 408 6.68 -14.64 17.03
CA TRP A 408 5.89 -14.51 18.25
C TRP A 408 4.50 -15.13 18.13
N SER A 409 3.83 -14.97 16.99
CA SER A 409 2.53 -15.59 16.74
C SER A 409 2.60 -17.12 16.69
N TRP A 410 3.79 -17.66 16.39
CA TRP A 410 4.04 -19.10 16.31
C TRP A 410 4.40 -19.73 17.66
N GLN A 411 5.18 -19.04 18.50
CA GLN A 411 5.84 -19.64 19.67
C GLN A 411 5.26 -19.21 21.02
N SER A 412 4.75 -17.98 21.15
CA SER A 412 4.48 -17.38 22.46
C SER A 412 3.44 -16.27 22.38
N GLN A 413 2.18 -16.55 22.69
CA GLN A 413 1.15 -15.52 22.91
C GLN A 413 0.56 -15.65 24.31
N PRO A 414 0.10 -14.57 24.94
CA PRO A 414 -0.70 -14.70 26.16
C PRO A 414 -2.01 -15.42 25.85
N ALA A 415 -2.48 -16.23 26.81
CA ALA A 415 -3.76 -16.94 26.68
C ALA A 415 -4.93 -16.00 26.34
N SER A 416 -4.89 -14.75 26.83
CA SER A 416 -5.90 -13.74 26.55
C SER A 416 -5.95 -13.23 25.11
N SER A 417 -4.90 -13.42 24.31
CA SER A 417 -4.92 -13.11 22.88
C SER A 417 -5.79 -14.07 22.05
N TYR A 418 -6.11 -15.23 22.61
CA TYR A 418 -6.97 -16.25 22.00
C TYR A 418 -8.44 -16.14 22.42
N TYR A 419 -8.75 -15.20 23.32
CA TYR A 419 -10.13 -14.88 23.67
C TYR A 419 -10.88 -14.36 22.44
N VAL A 420 -12.05 -14.96 22.23
CA VAL A 420 -12.96 -14.67 21.14
C VAL A 420 -13.76 -13.42 21.53
N VAL A 421 -14.00 -12.55 20.56
CA VAL A 421 -14.73 -11.31 20.80
C VAL A 421 -16.21 -11.65 20.97
N GLN A 422 -16.85 -11.17 22.03
CA GLN A 422 -18.20 -11.62 22.43
C GLN A 422 -19.26 -11.60 21.30
N TRP A 423 -19.22 -10.61 20.38
CA TRP A 423 -20.20 -10.52 19.29
C TRP A 423 -19.98 -11.56 18.18
N THR A 424 -18.81 -12.18 18.11
CA THR A 424 -18.50 -13.22 17.11
C THR A 424 -19.12 -14.57 17.44
N GLU A 425 -19.67 -14.72 18.65
CA GLU A 425 -20.57 -15.84 18.98
C GLU A 425 -21.93 -15.72 18.25
N ILE A 426 -22.31 -14.50 17.83
CA ILE A 426 -23.57 -14.21 17.14
C ILE A 426 -23.41 -14.33 15.62
N TRP A 427 -22.20 -14.06 15.09
CA TRP A 427 -21.90 -14.13 13.65
C TRP A 427 -20.71 -15.06 13.39
N PRO A 428 -20.93 -16.24 12.77
CA PRO A 428 -19.85 -17.18 12.49
C PRO A 428 -18.82 -16.56 11.53
N HIS A 429 -17.56 -16.94 11.74
CA HIS A 429 -16.39 -16.46 11.01
C HIS A 429 -16.34 -17.11 9.60
N PHE A 430 -15.86 -16.39 8.59
CA PHE A 430 -15.54 -16.90 7.25
C PHE A 430 -14.03 -17.06 7.06
#